data_AF-A0A7J9EXZ8-F1
#
_entry.id   AF-A0A7J9EXZ8-F1
#
_cell.length_a   1.000
_cell.length_b   1.000
_cell.length_c   1.000
_cell.angle_alpha   90.00
_cell.angle_beta   90.00
_cell.angle_gamma   90.00
#
_symmetry.space_group_name_H-M   'P 1'
#
loop_
_entity.id
_entity.type
_entity.pdbx_description
1 polymer ?
#
loop_
_entity_poly.entity_id
_entity_poly.type
_entity_poly.pdbx_seq_one_letter_code
_entity_poly.pdbx_strand_id
1 'polypeptide(L)' 'MEEEKMNLRLDANVQKLEAERLRKGKTKAEDDLDSLKTDYKKLRRSMRTAGLGKTSEQWREEIQEEKNKAN' A
#
# COMPACT_ATOMS: atom_id res chain seq x y z
N MET A 1 -15.91 -25.65 41.36
CA MET A 1 -14.67 -26.36 41.00
C MET A 1 -14.68 -26.91 39.57
N GLU A 2 -15.53 -27.88 39.19
CA GLU A 2 -15.51 -28.41 37.80
C GLU A 2 -16.10 -27.44 36.76
N GLU A 3 -17.18 -26.73 37.12
CA GLU A 3 -17.80 -25.71 36.25
C GLU A 3 -16.86 -24.53 35.99
N GLU A 4 -16.14 -24.06 37.01
CA GLU A 4 -15.14 -22.99 36.87
C GLU A 4 -13.98 -23.41 35.97
N LYS A 5 -13.49 -24.65 36.08
CA LYS A 5 -12.46 -25.18 35.16
C LYS A 5 -12.96 -25.27 33.73
N MET A 6 -14.23 -25.61 33.52
CA MET A 6 -14.84 -25.64 32.19
C MET A 6 -14.91 -24.23 31.59
N ASN A 7 -15.36 -23.24 32.38
CA ASN A 7 -15.44 -21.85 31.95
C ASN A 7 -14.06 -21.29 31.58
N LEU A 8 -13.04 -21.53 32.40
CA LEU A 8 -11.66 -21.12 32.10
C LEU A 8 -11.13 -21.72 30.79
N ARG A 9 -11.49 -22.97 30.47
CA ARG A 9 -11.12 -23.60 29.19
C ARG A 9 -11.83 -22.95 28.00
N LEU A 10 -13.10 -22.59 28.17
CA LEU A 10 -13.86 -21.89 27.13
C LEU A 10 -13.27 -20.50 26.86
N ASP A 11 -12.96 -19.74 27.91
CA ASP A 11 -12.35 -18.42 27.79
C ASP A 11 -10.98 -18.49 27.09
N ALA A 12 -10.14 -19.47 27.44
CA ALA A 12 -8.86 -19.67 26.79
C ALA A 12 -9.00 -20.00 25.29
N ASN A 13 -10.03 -20.78 24.93
CA ASN A 13 -10.32 -21.09 23.52
C ASN A 13 -10.82 -19.85 22.76
N VAL A 14 -11.66 -19.02 23.37
CA VAL A 14 -12.12 -17.75 22.78
C VAL A 14 -10.93 -16.82 22.55
N GLN A 15 -10.08 -16.62 23.54
CA GLN A 15 -8.88 -15.77 23.41
C GLN A 15 -7.95 -16.27 22.30
N LYS A 16 -7.77 -17.59 22.19
CA LYS A 16 -6.97 -18.19 21.11
C LYS A 16 -7.56 -17.90 19.74
N LEU A 17 -8.88 -18.07 19.58
CA LEU A 17 -9.58 -17.80 18.32
C LEU A 17 -9.50 -16.32 17.92
N GLU A 18 -9.64 -15.41 18.89
CA GLU A 18 -9.48 -13.97 18.67
C GLU A 18 -8.06 -13.61 18.23
N ALA A 19 -7.05 -14.17 18.90
CA ALA A 19 -5.65 -13.96 18.55
C ALA A 19 -5.33 -14.48 17.13
N GLU A 20 -5.84 -15.64 16.75
CA GLU A 20 -5.69 -16.18 15.39
C GLU A 20 -6.37 -15.29 14.34
N ARG A 21 -7.57 -14.79 14.62
CA ARG A 21 -8.28 -13.86 13.74
C ARG A 21 -7.50 -12.56 13.55
N LEU A 22 -6.96 -12.00 14.63
CA LEU A 22 -6.14 -10.79 14.58
C LEU A 22 -4.86 -11.02 13.77
N ARG A 23 -4.19 -12.16 13.95
CA ARG A 23 -3.00 -12.53 13.15
C ARG A 23 -3.33 -12.59 11.66
N LYS A 24 -4.42 -13.27 11.27
CA LYS A 24 -4.86 -13.34 9.86
C LYS A 24 -5.19 -11.97 9.29
N GLY A 25 -5.88 -11.12 10.06
CA GLY A 25 -6.19 -9.76 9.66
C GLY A 25 -4.94 -8.91 9.46
N LYS A 26 -3.96 -9.02 10.36
CA LYS A 26 -2.68 -8.31 10.26
C LYS A 26 -1.89 -8.73 9.01
N THR A 27 -1.74 -10.03 8.77
CA THR A 27 -1.03 -10.53 7.58
C THR A 27 -1.68 -10.02 6.29
N LYS A 28 -3.01 -10.07 6.19
CA LYS A 28 -3.71 -9.53 5.03
C LYS A 28 -3.46 -8.02 4.85
N ALA A 29 -3.49 -7.25 5.93
CA ALA A 29 -3.21 -5.82 5.86
C ALA A 29 -1.76 -5.50 5.45
N GLU A 30 -0.80 -6.33 5.86
CA GLU A 30 0.60 -6.23 5.42
C GLU A 30 0.76 -6.55 3.93
N ASP A 31 0.09 -7.60 3.44
CA ASP A 31 0.08 -7.97 2.01
C ASP A 31 -0.57 -6.88 1.14
N ASP A 32 -1.73 -6.35 1.57
CA ASP A 32 -2.44 -5.26 0.90
C ASP A 32 -1.57 -3.99 0.85
N LEU A 33 -0.82 -3.70 1.92
CA LEU A 33 0.10 -2.56 1.97
C LEU A 33 1.28 -2.71 1.01
N ASP A 34 1.89 -3.90 0.92
CA ASP A 34 3.00 -4.14 0.00
C ASP A 34 2.56 -4.07 -1.48
N SER A 35 1.37 -4.60 -1.77
CA SER A 35 0.72 -4.44 -3.08
C SER A 35 0.52 -2.97 -3.43
N LEU A 36 -0.10 -2.19 -2.53
CA LEU A 36 -0.33 -0.76 -2.73
C LEU A 36 0.98 0.02 -2.93
N LYS A 37 2.02 -0.30 -2.16
CA LYS A 37 3.36 0.30 -2.31
C LYS A 37 3.95 0.03 -3.69
N THR A 38 3.73 -1.17 -4.21
CA THR A 38 4.17 -1.57 -5.55
C THR A 38 3.41 -0.81 -6.63
N ASP A 39 2.09 -0.71 -6.52
CA ASP A 39 1.26 0.00 -7.49
C ASP A 39 1.48 1.51 -7.48
N TYR A 40 1.70 2.10 -6.30
CA TYR A 40 2.12 3.49 -6.18
C TYR A 40 3.44 3.76 -6.90
N LYS A 41 4.44 2.88 -6.76
CA LYS A 41 5.73 3.03 -7.46
C LYS A 41 5.56 2.97 -8.98
N LYS A 42 4.71 2.06 -9.48
CA LYS A 42 4.38 1.97 -10.91
C LYS A 42 3.72 3.26 -11.39
N LEU A 43 2.69 3.73 -10.69
CA LEU A 43 1.98 4.97 -11.03
C LEU A 43 2.94 6.17 -11.06
N ARG A 44 3.77 6.34 -10.02
CA ARG A 44 4.76 7.42 -9.96
C ARG A 44 5.73 7.37 -11.14
N ARG A 45 6.16 6.17 -11.55
CA ARG A 45 7.02 6.00 -12.73
C ARG A 45 6.26 6.39 -14.01
N SER A 46 5.02 5.93 -14.20
CA SER A 46 4.20 6.29 -15.35
C SER A 46 3.97 7.80 -15.44
N MET A 47 3.68 8.49 -14.32
CA MET A 47 3.53 9.94 -14.28
C MET A 47 4.81 10.68 -14.70
N ARG A 48 5.99 10.18 -14.29
CA ARG A 48 7.28 10.74 -14.73
C ARG A 48 7.49 10.56 -16.22
N THR A 49 7.24 9.36 -16.74
CA THR A 49 7.39 9.05 -18.17
C THR A 49 6.41 9.83 -19.03
N ALA A 50 5.17 10.02 -18.58
CA ALA A 50 4.18 10.85 -19.26
C ALA A 50 4.44 12.37 -19.13
N GLY A 51 5.52 12.79 -18.46
CA GLY A 51 5.83 14.21 -18.25
C GLY A 51 4.88 14.95 -17.30
N LEU A 52 3.95 14.24 -16.65
CA LEU A 52 2.96 14.81 -15.71
C LEU A 52 3.58 15.28 -14.39
N GLY A 53 4.85 14.96 -14.17
CA GLY A 53 5.64 15.46 -13.03
C GLY A 53 6.38 16.77 -13.31
N LYS A 54 6.33 17.31 -14.54
CA LYS A 54 7.01 18.55 -14.91
C LYS A 54 6.21 19.77 -14.46
N THR A 55 6.90 20.83 -14.06
CA THR A 55 6.26 22.14 -13.83
C THR A 55 5.92 22.79 -15.18
N SER A 56 5.03 23.78 -15.19
CA SER A 56 4.68 24.52 -16.42
C SER A 56 5.90 25.15 -17.09
N GLU A 57 6.89 25.55 -16.29
CA GLU A 57 8.13 26.18 -16.75
C GLU A 57 9.02 25.20 -17.52
N GLN A 58 9.20 23.98 -17.00
CA GLN A 58 9.91 22.90 -17.68
C GLN A 58 9.26 22.50 -19.01
N TRP A 59 7.93 22.57 -19.10
CA TRP A 59 7.22 22.36 -20.37
C TRP A 59 7.50 23.46 -21.40
N ARG A 60 7.63 24.72 -20.97
CA ARG A 60 7.92 25.85 -21.87
C ARG A 60 9.35 25.79 -22.41
N GLU A 61 10.31 25.44 -21.57
CA GLU A 61 11.71 25.25 -21.98
C GLU A 61 11.85 24.14 -23.01
N GLU A 62 11.24 22.97 -22.79
CA GLU A 62 11.31 21.85 -23.74
C GLU A 62 10.68 22.18 -25.10
N ILE A 63 9.55 22.90 -25.11
CA ILE A 63 8.94 23.40 -26.35
C ILE A 63 9.89 24.37 -27.08
N GLN A 64 10.62 25.22 -26.34
CA GLN A 64 11.56 26.16 -26.94
C GLN A 64 12.81 25.45 -27.47
N GLU A 65 13.34 24.45 -26.77
CA GLU A 65 14.44 23.60 -27.27
C GLU A 65 14.06 22.87 -28.55
N GLU A 66 12.88 22.25 -28.60
CA GLU A 66 12.43 21.54 -29.81
C GLU A 66 12.21 22.49 -31.00
N LYS A 67 11.66 23.70 -30.76
CA LYS A 67 11.59 24.75 -31.80
C LYS A 67 12.97 25.16 -32.32
N ASN A 68 13.96 25.23 -31.43
CA ASN A 68 15.33 25.59 -31.82
C ASN A 68 16.05 24.45 -32.57
N LYS A 69 15.72 23.18 -32.30
CA LYS A 69 16.27 22.02 -33.04
C LYS A 69 15.67 21.85 -34.44
N ALA A 70 14.46 22.35 -34.65
CA ALA A 70 13.75 22.29 -35.93
C ALA A 70 14.14 23.40 -36.91
N ASN A 71 14.90 24.41 -36.46
CA ASN A 71 15.50 25.47 -37.27
C ASN A 71 16.97 25.16 -37.57
#